data_AF-A0AAV2BVV0-F1
#
_entry.id   AF-A0AAV2BVV0-F1
#
_cell.length_a   1.000
_cell.length_b   1.000
_cell.length_c   1.000
_cell.angle_alpha   90.00
_cell.angle_beta   90.00
_cell.angle_gamma   90.00
#
_symmetry.space_group_name_H-M   'P 1'
#
loop_
_entity.id
_entity.type
_entity.pdbx_description
1 polymer ?
#
loop_
_entity_poly.entity_id
_entity_poly.type
_entity_poly.pdbx_seq_one_letter_code
_entity_poly.pdbx_strand_id
1 'polypeptide(L)'
;MCAATGVDPLASSKGFWADLLGVGDFYYELGVQIVEICLATRHRNGGIMNLDELRRLLIKSRSVGPKQEDIGYDDLLRAIDKLKILGEGFRTIACGSTKDYIVQSVPAELNVDHTKVIQKASTAGYVTITLLTNEFGWEKVRAEKAIFDLIREGLVWVDEQFEGESSYWFPGLQKA
;
A
#
# COMPACT_ATOMS: atom_id res chain seq x y z
N MET A 1 25.18 -0.10 5.28
CA MET A 1 26.54 0.31 4.88
C MET A 1 26.53 1.41 3.83
N CYS A 2 25.94 1.25 2.64
CA CYS A 2 25.94 2.30 1.60
C CYS A 2 25.31 3.65 2.05
N ALA A 3 24.17 3.60 2.72
CA ALA A 3 23.52 4.79 3.29
C ALA A 3 24.36 5.47 4.38
N ALA A 4 25.13 4.71 5.16
CA ALA A 4 26.01 5.25 6.19
C ALA A 4 27.25 5.93 5.60
N THR A 5 27.64 5.56 4.38
CA THR A 5 28.72 6.18 3.60
C THR A 5 28.23 7.26 2.63
N GLY A 6 26.93 7.60 2.64
CA GLY A 6 26.35 8.65 1.79
C GLY A 6 26.24 8.31 0.31
N VAL A 7 26.34 7.02 -0.05
CA VAL A 7 26.18 6.55 -1.44
C VAL A 7 24.86 5.82 -1.59
N ASP A 8 24.03 6.28 -2.53
CA ASP A 8 22.83 5.57 -2.98
C ASP A 8 23.17 4.76 -4.24
N PRO A 9 23.39 3.43 -4.14
CA PRO A 9 23.69 2.58 -5.30
C PRO A 9 22.52 2.50 -6.29
N LEU A 10 21.36 3.05 -5.94
CA LEU A 10 20.12 3.04 -6.73
C LEU A 10 19.79 4.41 -7.33
N ALA A 11 20.68 5.39 -7.26
CA ALA A 11 20.43 6.73 -7.78
C ALA A 11 20.48 6.80 -9.32
N SER A 12 21.17 5.87 -9.98
CA SER A 12 21.32 5.87 -11.43
C SER A 12 21.65 4.48 -11.96
N SER A 13 21.03 4.08 -13.07
CA SER A 13 21.42 2.90 -13.85
C SER A 13 22.78 3.05 -14.54
N LYS A 14 23.34 4.28 -14.60
CA LYS A 14 24.74 4.55 -15.01
C LYS A 14 25.69 4.72 -13.83
N GLY A 15 25.21 4.46 -12.61
CA GLY A 15 26.04 4.49 -11.41
C GLY A 15 26.96 3.28 -11.38
N PHE A 16 28.16 3.46 -10.85
CA PHE A 16 29.16 2.39 -10.71
C PHE A 16 28.59 1.09 -10.10
N TRP A 17 27.62 1.20 -9.19
CA TRP A 17 26.96 0.07 -8.54
C TRP A 17 25.87 -0.61 -9.38
N ALA A 18 25.22 0.11 -10.30
CA ALA A 18 24.26 -0.48 -11.22
C ALA A 18 24.98 -1.33 -12.28
N ASP A 19 26.08 -0.83 -12.84
CA ASP A 19 26.88 -1.56 -13.83
C ASP A 19 27.68 -2.72 -13.21
N LEU A 20 28.16 -2.58 -11.97
CA LEU A 20 28.98 -3.60 -11.31
C LEU A 20 28.16 -4.71 -10.62
N LEU A 21 26.97 -4.39 -10.11
CA LEU A 21 26.18 -5.31 -9.29
C LEU A 21 24.73 -5.51 -9.80
N GLY A 22 24.28 -4.82 -10.85
CA GLY A 22 22.92 -4.95 -11.40
C GLY A 22 21.79 -4.44 -10.52
N VAL A 23 22.12 -3.80 -9.38
CA VAL A 23 21.18 -3.48 -8.31
C VAL A 23 20.14 -2.43 -8.77
N GLY A 24 20.53 -1.49 -9.62
CA GLY A 24 19.60 -0.52 -10.21
C GLY A 24 18.51 -1.20 -11.05
N ASP A 25 18.92 -2.05 -11.98
CA ASP A 25 18.01 -2.74 -12.91
C ASP A 25 17.01 -3.65 -12.20
N PHE A 26 17.45 -4.34 -11.14
CA PHE A 26 16.58 -5.14 -10.28
C PHE A 26 15.42 -4.31 -9.69
N TYR A 27 15.70 -3.17 -9.06
CA TYR A 27 14.66 -2.36 -8.41
C TYR A 27 13.77 -1.63 -9.42
N TYR A 28 14.27 -1.31 -10.61
CA TYR A 28 13.43 -0.76 -11.69
C TYR A 28 12.46 -1.82 -12.23
N GLU A 29 12.94 -3.04 -12.50
CA GLU A 29 12.09 -4.15 -12.94
C GLU A 29 11.04 -4.49 -11.88
N LEU A 30 11.45 -4.57 -10.62
CA LEU A 30 10.56 -4.78 -9.49
C LEU A 30 9.50 -3.67 -9.40
N GLY A 31 9.90 -2.41 -9.60
CA GLY A 31 8.98 -1.27 -9.64
C GLY A 31 7.90 -1.42 -10.73
N VAL A 32 8.28 -1.82 -11.95
CA VAL A 32 7.32 -2.06 -13.05
C VAL A 32 6.30 -3.15 -12.68
N GLN A 33 6.75 -4.26 -12.12
CA GLN A 33 5.87 -5.35 -11.73
C GLN A 33 4.92 -4.96 -10.59
N ILE A 34 5.37 -4.14 -9.63
CA ILE A 34 4.51 -3.56 -8.60
C ILE A 34 3.41 -2.72 -9.25
N VAL A 35 3.76 -1.85 -10.20
CA VAL A 35 2.79 -1.02 -10.94
C VAL A 35 1.75 -1.90 -11.66
N GLU A 36 2.19 -2.95 -12.35
CA GLU A 36 1.29 -3.88 -13.05
C GLU A 36 0.28 -4.55 -12.11
N ILE A 37 0.73 -5.06 -10.96
CA ILE A 37 -0.15 -5.68 -9.96
C ILE A 37 -1.14 -4.68 -9.40
N CYS A 38 -0.68 -3.47 -9.06
CA CYS A 38 -1.54 -2.42 -8.56
C CYS A 38 -2.61 -2.01 -9.59
N LEU A 39 -2.25 -1.87 -10.87
CA LEU A 39 -3.20 -1.60 -11.95
C LEU A 39 -4.20 -2.75 -12.14
N ALA A 40 -3.71 -4.00 -12.12
CA ALA A 40 -4.55 -5.18 -12.32
C ALA A 40 -5.55 -5.39 -11.16
N THR A 41 -5.19 -5.02 -9.93
CA THR A 41 -6.03 -5.22 -8.74
C THR A 41 -6.91 -4.03 -8.39
N ARG A 42 -6.64 -2.84 -8.98
CA ARG A 42 -7.34 -1.57 -8.69
C ARG A 42 -8.86 -1.68 -8.72
N HIS A 43 -9.41 -2.37 -9.71
CA HIS A 43 -10.87 -2.52 -9.86
C HIS A 43 -11.54 -3.26 -8.69
N ARG A 44 -10.76 -4.00 -7.88
CA ARG A 44 -11.25 -4.76 -6.73
C ARG A 44 -10.97 -4.08 -5.40
N ASN A 45 -9.83 -3.40 -5.29
CA ASN A 45 -9.34 -2.87 -4.01
C ASN A 45 -9.27 -1.33 -3.95
N GLY A 46 -9.69 -0.65 -5.01
CA GLY A 46 -9.67 0.81 -5.10
C GLY A 46 -8.27 1.43 -5.20
N GLY A 47 -7.21 0.60 -5.28
CA GLY A 47 -5.83 1.06 -5.36
C GLY A 47 -5.07 1.06 -4.02
N ILE A 48 -5.62 0.45 -2.97
CA ILE A 48 -4.89 0.14 -1.73
C ILE A 48 -4.72 -1.37 -1.56
N MET A 49 -3.59 -1.80 -0.99
CA MET A 49 -3.39 -3.20 -0.62
C MET A 49 -2.33 -3.37 0.46
N ASN A 50 -2.40 -4.46 1.22
CA ASN A 50 -1.33 -4.83 2.16
C ASN A 50 -0.03 -5.16 1.41
N LEU A 51 1.11 -4.79 1.99
CA LEU A 51 2.44 -5.08 1.41
C LEU A 51 2.70 -6.59 1.30
N ASP A 52 2.20 -7.38 2.25
CA ASP A 52 2.27 -8.84 2.20
C ASP A 52 1.47 -9.43 1.02
N GLU A 53 0.27 -8.89 0.78
CA GLU A 53 -0.54 -9.28 -0.38
C GLU A 53 0.15 -8.90 -1.69
N LEU A 54 0.77 -7.72 -1.77
CA LEU A 54 1.59 -7.32 -2.93
C LEU A 54 2.74 -8.30 -3.16
N ARG A 55 3.47 -8.65 -2.10
CA ARG A 55 4.57 -9.63 -2.15
C ARG A 55 4.07 -10.97 -2.68
N ARG A 56 2.94 -11.46 -2.16
CA ARG A 56 2.35 -12.74 -2.56
C ARG A 56 1.93 -12.75 -4.03
N LEU A 57 1.27 -11.68 -4.49
CA LEU A 57 0.87 -11.55 -5.90
C LEU A 57 2.08 -11.46 -6.83
N LEU A 58 3.15 -10.80 -6.39
CA LEU A 58 4.39 -10.67 -7.13
C LEU A 58 5.15 -12.01 -7.25
N ILE A 59 5.26 -12.76 -6.15
CA ILE A 59 5.84 -14.11 -6.19
C ILE A 59 5.00 -15.00 -7.12
N LYS A 60 3.66 -14.88 -7.03
CA LYS A 60 2.74 -15.63 -7.89
C LYS A 60 2.91 -15.29 -9.36
N SER A 61 3.01 -14.02 -9.74
CA SER A 61 3.21 -13.61 -11.14
C SER A 61 4.56 -14.07 -11.69
N ARG A 62 5.59 -14.14 -10.84
CA ARG A 62 6.95 -14.63 -11.17
C ARG A 62 7.09 -16.16 -11.18
N SER A 63 6.07 -16.94 -10.79
CA SER A 63 6.16 -18.41 -10.65
C SER A 63 6.43 -19.19 -11.95
N VAL A 64 6.45 -18.51 -13.10
CA VAL A 64 6.54 -19.12 -14.44
C VAL A 64 7.98 -19.07 -15.00
N GLY A 65 8.93 -18.43 -14.32
CA GLY A 65 10.31 -18.22 -14.81
C GLY A 65 11.41 -18.98 -14.04
N PRO A 66 12.62 -19.16 -14.63
CA PRO A 66 13.73 -19.83 -13.98
C PRO A 66 14.46 -18.91 -12.99
N LYS A 67 14.82 -19.46 -11.81
CA LYS A 67 15.47 -18.81 -10.65
C LYS A 67 14.73 -17.57 -10.11
N GLN A 68 13.90 -17.80 -9.10
CA GLN A 68 13.34 -16.72 -8.29
C GLN A 68 14.42 -16.21 -7.32
N GLU A 69 14.80 -14.94 -7.47
CA GLU A 69 15.41 -14.19 -6.38
C GLU A 69 14.36 -14.03 -5.28
N ASP A 70 14.74 -14.29 -4.02
CA ASP A 70 13.82 -14.13 -2.89
C ASP A 70 13.60 -12.64 -2.64
N ILE A 71 12.38 -12.18 -2.89
CA ILE A 71 12.03 -10.76 -2.79
C ILE A 71 11.66 -10.48 -1.34
N GLY A 72 12.47 -9.67 -0.66
CA GLY A 72 12.22 -9.24 0.71
C GLY A 72 11.21 -8.10 0.79
N TYR A 73 10.69 -7.85 2.00
CA TYR A 73 9.85 -6.66 2.26
C TYR A 73 10.62 -5.35 2.03
N ASP A 74 11.90 -5.32 2.41
CA ASP A 74 12.77 -4.16 2.19
C ASP A 74 12.94 -3.86 0.70
N ASP A 75 12.93 -4.90 -0.15
CA ASP A 75 13.07 -4.72 -1.59
C ASP A 75 11.85 -4.05 -2.20
N LEU A 76 10.66 -4.45 -1.75
CA LEU A 76 9.40 -3.81 -2.14
C LEU A 76 9.35 -2.36 -1.67
N LEU A 77 9.72 -2.08 -0.42
CA LEU A 77 9.73 -0.72 0.12
C LEU A 77 10.68 0.18 -0.67
N ARG A 78 11.87 -0.31 -1.02
CA ARG A 78 12.84 0.43 -1.86
C ARG A 78 12.33 0.65 -3.28
N ALA A 79 11.75 -0.36 -3.91
CA ALA A 79 11.17 -0.22 -5.25
C ALA A 79 10.04 0.81 -5.25
N ILE A 80 9.13 0.78 -4.27
CA ILE A 80 8.04 1.76 -4.15
C ILE A 80 8.58 3.18 -3.89
N ASP A 81 9.61 3.32 -3.05
CA ASP A 81 10.24 4.62 -2.82
C ASP A 81 10.85 5.20 -4.10
N LYS A 82 11.41 4.35 -4.96
CA LYS A 82 11.91 4.77 -6.27
C LYS A 82 10.80 5.17 -7.24
N LEU A 83 9.59 4.60 -7.13
CA LEU A 83 8.44 5.01 -7.95
C LEU A 83 7.96 6.45 -7.64
N LYS A 84 8.32 7.03 -6.49
CA LYS A 84 7.95 8.41 -6.13
C LYS A 84 8.50 9.46 -7.10
N ILE A 85 9.57 9.15 -7.84
CA ILE A 85 10.10 10.05 -8.88
C ILE A 85 9.09 10.28 -10.02
N LEU A 86 8.13 9.38 -10.19
CA LEU A 86 7.06 9.49 -11.19
C LEU A 86 5.89 10.36 -10.68
N GLY A 87 5.94 10.83 -9.44
CA GLY A 87 4.93 11.65 -8.77
C GLY A 87 4.34 10.97 -7.53
N GLU A 88 3.26 11.55 -7.00
CA GLU A 88 2.58 11.10 -5.77
C GLU A 88 1.65 9.90 -5.96
N GLY A 89 1.76 9.17 -7.08
CA GLY A 89 0.88 8.05 -7.41
C GLY A 89 1.10 6.81 -6.55
N PHE A 90 2.29 6.66 -5.96
CA PHE A 90 2.66 5.51 -5.13
C PHE A 90 3.15 5.94 -3.75
N ARG A 91 2.51 5.41 -2.71
CA ARG A 91 2.80 5.71 -1.30
C ARG A 91 2.75 4.45 -0.46
N THR A 92 3.56 4.41 0.59
CA THR A 92 3.42 3.44 1.68
C THR A 92 2.84 4.11 2.93
N ILE A 93 1.88 3.46 3.57
CA ILE A 93 1.25 3.88 4.83
C ILE A 93 1.61 2.86 5.90
N ALA A 94 2.33 3.29 6.94
CA ALA A 94 2.68 2.43 8.07
C ALA A 94 1.47 2.25 9.00
N CYS A 95 1.17 1.01 9.41
CA CYS A 95 -0.02 0.68 10.21
C CYS A 95 0.29 0.20 11.63
N GLY A 96 1.55 0.32 12.08
CA GLY A 96 1.92 0.19 13.50
C GLY A 96 3.07 -0.79 13.75
N SER A 97 3.02 -1.99 13.18
CA SER A 97 4.16 -2.93 13.28
C SER A 97 5.24 -2.60 12.26
N THR A 98 6.47 -3.05 12.49
CA THR A 98 7.61 -2.82 11.58
C THR A 98 7.46 -3.47 10.20
N LYS A 99 6.42 -4.29 9.99
CA LYS A 99 6.15 -4.99 8.72
C LYS A 99 4.75 -4.73 8.14
N ASP A 100 3.87 -4.04 8.87
CA ASP A 100 2.53 -3.71 8.39
C ASP A 100 2.53 -2.39 7.63
N TYR A 101 2.71 -2.50 6.32
CA TYR A 101 2.57 -1.40 5.38
C TYR A 101 1.41 -1.64 4.44
N ILE A 102 0.68 -0.58 4.13
CA ILE A 102 -0.30 -0.53 3.05
C ILE A 102 0.33 0.23 1.89
N VAL A 103 0.23 -0.32 0.69
CA VAL A 103 0.63 0.32 -0.56
C VAL A 103 -0.59 1.00 -1.15
N GLN A 104 -0.48 2.30 -1.38
CA GLN A 104 -1.42 3.10 -2.13
C GLN A 104 -0.84 3.34 -3.53
N SER A 105 -1.63 3.08 -4.57
CA SER A 105 -1.24 3.14 -5.99
C SER A 105 -2.11 4.09 -6.81
N VAL A 106 -2.97 4.84 -6.13
CA VAL A 106 -3.82 5.87 -6.72
C VAL A 106 -3.49 7.21 -6.09
N PRO A 107 -3.41 8.29 -6.90
CA PRO A 107 -3.30 9.66 -6.42
C PRO A 107 -4.66 10.10 -5.85
N ALA A 108 -5.06 9.48 -4.75
CA ALA A 108 -6.17 9.97 -3.93
C ALA A 108 -5.58 10.94 -2.91
N GLU A 109 -6.18 12.12 -2.79
CA GLU A 109 -5.84 13.09 -1.73
C GLU A 109 -6.33 12.56 -0.38
N LEU A 110 -5.60 11.60 0.17
CA LEU A 110 -5.85 11.09 1.50
C LEU A 110 -5.34 12.10 2.52
N ASN A 111 -6.28 12.75 3.19
CA ASN A 111 -5.97 13.59 4.34
C ASN A 111 -5.57 12.72 5.55
N VAL A 112 -5.22 13.38 6.66
CA VAL A 112 -4.82 12.71 7.91
C VAL A 112 -5.93 11.82 8.46
N ASP A 113 -7.19 12.23 8.30
CA ASP A 113 -8.34 11.47 8.80
C ASP A 113 -8.53 10.18 8.00
N HIS A 114 -8.47 10.25 6.68
CA HIS A 114 -8.52 9.08 5.79
C HIS A 114 -7.42 8.08 6.13
N THR A 115 -6.20 8.58 6.35
CA THR A 115 -5.05 7.75 6.73
C THR A 115 -5.30 7.02 8.06
N LYS A 116 -5.84 7.72 9.07
CA LYS A 116 -6.19 7.12 10.38
C LYS A 116 -7.28 6.05 10.26
N VAL A 117 -8.29 6.30 9.44
CA VAL A 117 -9.36 5.32 9.19
C VAL A 117 -8.78 4.06 8.53
N ILE A 118 -7.94 4.22 7.51
CA ILE A 118 -7.27 3.10 6.82
C ILE A 118 -6.35 2.32 7.78
N GLN A 119 -5.59 3.02 8.63
CA GLN A 119 -4.76 2.39 9.66
C GLN A 119 -5.60 1.61 10.68
N LYS A 120 -6.76 2.13 11.10
CA LYS A 120 -7.66 1.38 11.99
C LYS A 120 -8.25 0.15 11.30
N ALA A 121 -8.60 0.29 10.02
CA ALA A 121 -9.11 -0.79 9.19
C ALA A 121 -8.08 -1.90 8.93
N SER A 122 -6.78 -1.63 9.02
CA SER A 122 -5.73 -2.62 8.73
C SER A 122 -5.80 -3.86 9.64
N THR A 123 -6.41 -3.73 10.83
CA THR A 123 -6.49 -4.82 11.81
C THR A 123 -7.66 -5.76 11.52
N ALA A 124 -8.85 -5.20 11.30
CA ALA A 124 -10.11 -5.94 11.16
C ALA A 124 -10.62 -6.05 9.71
N GLY A 125 -10.06 -5.27 8.79
CA GLY A 125 -10.53 -5.16 7.41
C GLY A 125 -11.75 -4.24 7.23
N TYR A 126 -12.39 -3.80 8.32
CA TYR A 126 -13.53 -2.90 8.30
C TYR A 126 -13.46 -1.89 9.45
N VAL A 127 -14.31 -0.87 9.36
CA VAL A 127 -14.56 0.11 10.43
C VAL A 127 -16.04 0.39 10.54
N THR A 128 -16.49 0.85 11.71
CA THR A 128 -17.85 1.40 11.90
C THR A 128 -17.75 2.84 12.39
N ILE A 129 -18.84 3.61 12.28
CA ILE A 129 -18.85 4.98 12.82
C ILE A 129 -18.60 4.94 14.33
N THR A 130 -19.24 4.02 15.03
CA THR A 130 -19.09 3.86 16.49
C THR A 130 -17.64 3.54 16.87
N LEU A 131 -16.95 2.68 16.10
CA LEU A 131 -15.54 2.39 16.32
C LEU A 131 -14.67 3.65 16.17
N LEU A 132 -14.89 4.45 15.13
CA LEU A 132 -14.11 5.67 14.88
C LEU A 132 -14.36 6.75 15.93
N THR A 133 -15.61 6.93 16.38
CA THR A 133 -15.94 7.89 17.43
C THR A 133 -15.33 7.49 18.76
N ASN A 134 -15.35 6.20 19.11
CA ASN A 134 -14.82 5.71 20.39
C ASN A 134 -13.30 5.73 20.42
N GLU A 135 -12.63 5.32 19.34
CA GLU A 135 -11.17 5.24 19.28
C GLU A 135 -10.52 6.64 19.21
N PHE A 136 -11.05 7.50 18.34
CA PHE A 136 -10.42 8.79 18.04
C PHE A 136 -11.09 9.99 18.71
N GLY A 137 -12.19 9.79 19.45
CA GLY A 137 -12.97 10.87 20.06
C GLY A 137 -13.59 11.81 19.03
N TRP A 138 -13.87 11.32 17.83
CA TRP A 138 -14.40 12.15 16.74
C TRP A 138 -15.89 12.43 16.90
N GLU A 139 -16.32 13.59 16.42
CA GLU A 139 -17.75 13.83 16.19
C GLU A 139 -18.26 12.93 15.07
N LYS A 140 -19.51 12.46 15.19
CA LYS A 140 -20.14 11.56 14.23
C LYS A 140 -20.06 12.08 12.79
N VAL A 141 -20.34 13.38 12.60
CA VAL A 141 -20.31 14.04 11.28
C VAL A 141 -18.92 13.99 10.64
N ARG A 142 -17.85 14.12 11.45
CA ARG A 142 -16.47 14.02 10.96
C ARG A 142 -16.15 12.60 10.47
N ALA A 143 -16.55 11.59 11.24
CA ALA A 143 -16.36 10.19 10.87
C ALA A 143 -17.15 9.83 9.60
N GLU A 144 -18.42 10.24 9.53
CA GLU A 144 -19.28 10.03 8.35
C GLU A 144 -18.70 10.71 7.10
N LYS A 145 -18.18 11.94 7.22
CA LYS A 145 -17.53 12.63 6.11
C LYS A 145 -16.28 11.90 5.61
N ALA A 146 -15.39 11.51 6.52
CA ALA A 146 -14.16 10.79 6.16
C ALA A 146 -14.47 9.46 5.43
N ILE A 147 -15.48 8.74 5.90
CA ILE A 147 -15.94 7.50 5.28
C ILE A 147 -16.59 7.76 3.92
N PHE A 148 -17.43 8.78 3.81
CA PHE A 148 -18.07 9.14 2.55
C PHE A 148 -17.05 9.49 1.46
N ASP A 149 -16.01 10.26 1.82
CA ASP A 149 -14.92 10.58 0.91
C ASP A 149 -14.18 9.31 0.46
N LEU A 150 -13.91 8.37 1.37
CA LEU A 150 -13.30 7.07 1.04
C LEU A 150 -14.19 6.17 0.15
N ILE A 151 -15.51 6.23 0.30
CA ILE A 151 -16.47 5.54 -0.57
C ILE A 151 -16.43 6.15 -1.98
N ARG A 152 -16.37 7.48 -2.09
CA ARG A 152 -16.27 8.17 -3.39
C ARG A 152 -14.99 7.84 -4.15
N GLU A 153 -13.90 7.63 -3.42
CA GLU A 153 -12.63 7.15 -4.00
C GLU A 153 -12.67 5.65 -4.38
N GLY A 154 -13.75 4.93 -4.06
CA GLY A 154 -13.91 3.51 -4.37
C GLY A 154 -13.06 2.58 -3.50
N LEU A 155 -12.58 3.06 -2.35
CA LEU A 155 -11.74 2.31 -1.41
C LEU A 155 -12.57 1.47 -0.43
N VAL A 156 -13.83 1.84 -0.23
CA VAL A 156 -14.70 1.32 0.82
C VAL A 156 -16.00 0.78 0.23
N TRP A 157 -16.42 -0.37 0.73
CA TRP A 157 -17.72 -0.97 0.48
C TRP A 157 -18.59 -0.83 1.73
N VAL A 158 -19.89 -0.61 1.53
CA VAL A 158 -20.85 -0.45 2.63
C VAL A 158 -21.59 -1.76 2.84
N ASP A 159 -21.67 -2.21 4.08
CA ASP A 159 -22.54 -3.29 4.52
C ASP A 159 -23.50 -2.78 5.59
N GLU A 160 -24.79 -2.74 5.24
CA GLU A 160 -25.88 -2.26 6.11
C GLU A 160 -26.45 -3.36 7.03
N GLN A 161 -25.98 -4.61 6.91
CA GLN A 161 -26.51 -5.76 7.64
C GLN A 161 -25.69 -6.13 8.88
N PHE A 162 -24.67 -5.33 9.22
CA PHE A 162 -23.69 -5.67 10.25
C PHE A 162 -24.14 -5.29 11.66
N GLU A 163 -24.58 -6.28 12.45
CA GLU A 163 -24.77 -6.17 13.91
C GLU A 163 -25.51 -4.90 14.42
N GLY A 164 -26.43 -4.34 13.63
CA GLY A 164 -27.24 -3.17 14.02
C GLY A 164 -26.63 -1.79 13.68
N GLU A 165 -25.49 -1.73 12.98
CA GLU A 165 -24.98 -0.49 12.36
C GLU A 165 -24.36 -0.73 10.97
N SER A 166 -24.20 0.32 10.17
CA SER A 166 -23.49 0.21 8.90
C SER A 166 -21.99 0.00 9.14
N SER A 167 -21.42 -1.03 8.52
CA SER A 167 -19.99 -1.30 8.51
C SER A 167 -19.37 -0.96 7.16
N TYR A 168 -18.11 -0.54 7.19
CA TYR A 168 -17.38 -0.02 6.06
C TYR A 168 -16.14 -0.86 5.82
N TRP A 169 -16.20 -1.69 4.78
CA TRP A 169 -15.21 -2.71 4.48
C TRP A 169 -14.20 -2.22 3.47
N PHE A 170 -12.93 -2.53 3.69
CA PHE A 170 -11.83 -2.22 2.78
C PHE A 170 -11.40 -3.50 2.07
N PRO A 171 -11.77 -3.71 0.79
CA PRO A 171 -11.45 -4.94 0.08
C PRO A 171 -9.94 -5.20 -0.02
N GLY A 172 -9.15 -4.13 -0.14
CA GLY A 172 -7.68 -4.22 -0.20
C GLY A 172 -6.98 -4.64 1.09
N LEU A 173 -7.70 -4.60 2.22
CA LEU A 173 -7.14 -4.90 3.55
C LEU A 173 -7.62 -6.24 4.10
N GLN A 174 -8.47 -6.96 3.36
CA GLN A 174 -8.92 -8.29 3.77
C GLN A 174 -7.74 -9.28 3.73
N LYS A 175 -7.56 -10.03 4.81
CA LYS A 175 -6.60 -11.13 4.85
C LYS A 175 -7.18 -12.29 4.05
N ALA A 176 -6.43 -12.79 3.08
CA ALA A 176 -6.78 -13.95 2.26
C ALA A 176 -6.62 -15.27 3.05
#